data_AF-A0A948B7R6-F1
#
_entry.id   AF-A0A948B7R6-F1
#
_cell.length_a   1.000
_cell.length_b   1.000
_cell.length_c   1.000
_cell.angle_alpha   90.00
_cell.angle_beta   90.00
_cell.angle_gamma   90.00
#
_symmetry.space_group_name_H-M   'P 1'
#
loop_
_entity.id
_entity.type
_entity.pdbx_description
1 polymer ?
#
loop_
_entity_poly.entity_id
_entity_poly.type
_entity_poly.pdbx_seq_one_letter_code
_entity_poly.pdbx_strand_id
1 'polypeptide(L)'
;MSVAAGILALAGILFFLSGVKGVAAANPAADIVYPVKDFQNGNARFYSYPAGNGVTIKYFIVKSSDGVIRTAFDACDVCFEAGKGYEQKGDFMVCKNCGRRFASVRVNEVKGGCNPAPLTRAIKGDKLIINVKDILGGKQYFAFGKGVGR
;
A
#
# COMPACT_ATOMS: atom_id res chain seq x y z
N MET A 1 12.42 -75.84 -35.75
CA MET A 1 11.47 -76.43 -34.78
C MET A 1 10.92 -75.31 -33.92
N SER A 2 9.62 -75.36 -33.71
CA SER A 2 8.72 -74.26 -33.37
C SER A 2 8.82 -73.73 -31.94
N VAL A 3 8.31 -72.49 -31.84
CA VAL A 3 8.00 -71.58 -30.73
C VAL A 3 7.23 -72.21 -29.54
N ALA A 4 7.51 -71.74 -28.32
CA ALA A 4 6.59 -71.41 -27.21
C ALA A 4 7.41 -71.25 -25.90
N ALA A 5 7.10 -70.46 -24.87
CA ALA A 5 6.18 -69.37 -24.58
C ALA A 5 6.65 -68.82 -23.20
N GLY A 6 6.50 -67.52 -22.93
CA GLY A 6 6.98 -66.91 -21.68
C GLY A 6 6.26 -65.60 -21.31
N ILE A 7 4.96 -65.75 -21.07
CA ILE A 7 3.99 -64.96 -20.28
C ILE A 7 4.42 -63.57 -19.75
N LEU A 8 3.72 -62.56 -20.30
CA LEU A 8 3.04 -61.40 -19.68
C LEU A 8 3.58 -60.78 -18.37
N ALA A 9 4.08 -59.56 -18.53
CA ALA A 9 3.68 -58.32 -17.87
C ALA A 9 3.07 -58.37 -16.46
N LEU A 10 3.78 -57.77 -15.50
CA LEU A 10 3.15 -57.06 -14.38
C LEU A 10 3.64 -55.61 -14.36
N ALA A 11 2.64 -54.74 -14.44
CA ALA A 11 2.71 -53.33 -14.78
C ALA A 11 3.26 -52.46 -13.64
N GLY A 12 4.05 -51.47 -14.06
CA GLY A 12 3.95 -50.07 -13.65
C GLY A 12 3.73 -49.77 -12.17
N ILE A 13 4.81 -49.38 -11.51
CA ILE A 13 4.81 -48.63 -10.25
C ILE A 13 3.88 -47.42 -10.39
N LEU A 14 2.73 -47.47 -9.73
CA LEU A 14 1.80 -46.36 -9.58
C LEU A 14 2.41 -45.33 -8.61
N PHE A 15 3.22 -44.42 -9.15
CA PHE A 15 3.55 -43.16 -8.48
C PHE A 15 2.28 -42.29 -8.44
N PHE A 16 1.57 -42.31 -7.31
CA PHE A 16 0.50 -41.37 -7.01
C PHE A 16 1.11 -39.97 -6.76
N LEU A 17 1.43 -39.24 -7.83
CA LEU A 17 1.63 -37.79 -7.78
C LEU A 17 0.25 -37.12 -7.75
N SER A 18 -0.39 -37.12 -6.57
CA SER A 18 -1.52 -36.24 -6.33
C SER A 18 -0.98 -34.83 -6.22
N GLY A 19 -0.98 -34.14 -7.36
CA GLY A 19 -0.69 -32.72 -7.45
C GLY A 19 -1.61 -31.93 -6.52
N VAL A 20 -1.05 -31.47 -5.40
CA VAL A 20 -1.61 -30.33 -4.69
C VAL A 20 -1.63 -29.20 -5.70
N LYS A 21 -2.81 -28.86 -6.21
CA LYS A 21 -3.01 -27.60 -6.93
C LYS A 21 -2.50 -26.52 -5.99
N GLY A 22 -1.34 -25.96 -6.32
CA GLY A 22 -0.79 -24.81 -5.62
C GLY A 22 -1.90 -23.78 -5.53
N VAL A 23 -2.31 -23.48 -4.31
CA VAL A 23 -3.06 -22.25 -4.05
C VAL A 23 -2.13 -21.13 -4.48
N ALA A 24 -2.38 -20.58 -5.67
CA ALA A 24 -1.77 -19.34 -6.07
C ALA A 24 -2.10 -18.34 -4.95
N ALA A 25 -1.09 -17.98 -4.17
CA ALA A 25 -1.20 -16.89 -3.22
C ALA A 25 -1.77 -15.71 -4.01
N ALA A 26 -2.91 -15.17 -3.56
CA ALA A 26 -3.54 -14.02 -4.17
C ALA A 26 -2.46 -12.96 -4.37
N ASN A 27 -2.13 -12.65 -5.62
CA ASN A 27 -1.04 -11.75 -5.97
C ASN A 27 -1.42 -10.34 -5.47
N PRO A 28 -0.85 -9.80 -4.38
CA PRO A 28 -1.21 -8.47 -3.90
C PRO A 28 -0.56 -7.37 -4.77
N ALA A 29 0.11 -7.75 -5.86
CA ALA A 29 1.02 -6.95 -6.67
C ALA A 29 0.30 -6.03 -7.68
N ALA A 30 -0.84 -5.44 -7.31
CA ALA A 30 -1.40 -4.37 -8.11
C ALA A 30 -0.69 -3.05 -7.73
N ASP A 31 -0.25 -2.31 -8.74
CA ASP A 31 0.17 -0.92 -8.58
C ASP A 31 -1.06 -0.02 -8.71
N ILE A 32 -1.13 1.04 -7.89
CA ILE A 32 -2.05 2.16 -8.13
C ILE A 32 -1.29 3.23 -8.91
N VAL A 33 -1.89 3.65 -10.03
CA VAL A 33 -1.29 4.60 -10.96
C VAL A 33 -2.11 5.89 -10.99
N TYR A 34 -1.43 7.01 -10.81
CA TYR A 34 -2.00 8.36 -10.91
C TYR A 34 -1.30 9.17 -12.00
N PRO A 35 -2.05 9.90 -12.84
CA PRO A 35 -1.46 10.86 -13.77
C PRO A 35 -0.74 11.99 -13.02
N VAL A 36 0.52 12.26 -13.36
CA VAL A 36 1.32 13.37 -12.79
C VAL A 36 0.63 14.72 -13.01
N LYS A 37 -0.11 14.88 -14.11
CA LYS A 37 -0.87 16.10 -14.43
C LYS A 37 -1.93 16.45 -13.38
N ASP A 38 -2.41 15.49 -12.60
CA ASP A 38 -3.48 15.73 -11.64
C ASP A 38 -2.99 16.52 -10.41
N PHE A 39 -1.67 16.59 -10.19
CA PHE A 39 -1.05 17.25 -9.04
C PHE A 39 -0.43 18.62 -9.38
N GLN A 40 -0.62 19.14 -10.59
CA GLN A 40 0.07 20.37 -11.03
C GLN A 40 -0.35 21.63 -10.29
N ASN A 41 -1.56 21.66 -9.71
CA ASN A 41 -2.05 22.79 -8.94
C ASN A 41 -1.46 22.87 -7.52
N GLY A 42 -0.61 21.92 -7.11
CA GLY A 42 0.00 21.89 -5.77
C GLY A 42 -0.96 21.51 -4.63
N ASN A 43 -2.24 21.27 -4.93
CA ASN A 43 -3.22 20.91 -3.92
C ASN A 43 -3.08 19.43 -3.55
N ALA A 44 -3.05 19.14 -2.26
CA ALA A 44 -3.06 17.80 -1.72
C ALA A 44 -4.37 17.11 -2.09
N ARG A 45 -4.26 15.90 -2.63
CA ARG A 45 -5.38 15.00 -2.91
C ARG A 45 -5.35 13.86 -1.92
N PHE A 46 -6.48 13.57 -1.31
CA PHE A 46 -6.64 12.53 -0.30
C PHE A 46 -7.33 11.30 -0.90
N TYR A 47 -6.82 10.13 -0.57
CA TYR A 47 -7.26 8.84 -1.11
C TYR A 47 -7.54 7.86 0.03
N SER A 48 -8.33 6.84 -0.28
CA SER A 48 -8.67 5.77 0.64
C SER A 48 -8.53 4.42 -0.05
N TYR A 49 -7.96 3.43 0.64
CA TYR A 49 -7.79 2.08 0.16
C TYR A 49 -8.41 1.07 1.13
N PRO A 50 -9.35 0.22 0.69
CA PRO A 50 -9.95 -0.81 1.54
C PRO A 50 -8.95 -1.95 1.79
N ALA A 51 -8.49 -2.10 3.03
CA ALA A 51 -7.48 -3.10 3.44
C ALA A 51 -8.08 -4.37 4.07
N GLY A 52 -9.37 -4.60 3.84
CA GLY A 52 -10.15 -5.71 4.40
C GLY A 52 -10.50 -5.53 5.89
N ASN A 53 -11.38 -6.39 6.41
CA ASN A 53 -11.81 -6.43 7.82
C ASN A 53 -12.30 -5.08 8.36
N GLY A 54 -12.96 -4.28 7.51
CA GLY A 54 -13.45 -2.95 7.86
C GLY A 54 -12.37 -1.88 8.05
N VAL A 55 -11.10 -2.16 7.70
CA VAL A 55 -10.00 -1.19 7.76
C VAL A 55 -9.90 -0.43 6.44
N THR A 56 -9.86 0.89 6.52
CA THR A 56 -9.59 1.78 5.38
C THR A 56 -8.31 2.55 5.64
N ILE A 57 -7.32 2.37 4.77
CA ILE A 57 -6.04 3.08 4.81
C ILE A 57 -6.21 4.40 4.07
N LYS A 58 -5.87 5.50 4.72
CA LYS A 58 -5.95 6.85 4.14
C LYS A 58 -4.55 7.38 3.86
N TYR A 59 -4.36 8.03 2.73
CA TYR A 59 -3.10 8.66 2.36
C TYR A 59 -3.38 9.90 1.50
N PHE A 60 -2.39 10.76 1.38
CA PHE A 60 -2.47 11.93 0.53
C PHE A 60 -1.26 12.04 -0.39
N ILE A 61 -1.47 12.78 -1.48
CA ILE A 61 -0.49 13.07 -2.51
C ILE A 61 -0.49 14.57 -2.74
N VAL A 62 0.68 15.20 -2.68
CA VAL A 62 0.84 16.64 -2.85
C VAL A 62 2.05 16.94 -3.72
N LYS A 63 1.91 17.83 -4.71
CA LYS A 63 3.08 18.43 -5.35
C LYS A 63 3.52 19.60 -4.49
N SER A 64 4.63 19.41 -3.82
CA SER A 64 5.25 20.39 -2.95
C SER A 64 5.81 21.60 -3.71
N SER A 65 6.23 22.62 -2.97
CA SER A 65 6.79 23.86 -3.53
C SER A 65 8.10 23.68 -4.29
N ASP A 66 8.87 22.61 -4.05
CA ASP A 66 10.08 22.28 -4.83
C ASP A 66 9.78 21.47 -6.11
N GLY A 67 8.50 21.31 -6.43
CA GLY A 67 8.04 20.64 -7.63
C GLY A 67 7.99 19.11 -7.53
N VAL A 68 8.45 18.53 -6.42
CA VAL A 68 8.40 17.09 -6.19
C VAL A 68 7.00 16.68 -5.75
N ILE A 69 6.41 15.71 -6.45
CA ILE A 69 5.19 15.03 -5.99
C ILE A 69 5.57 14.17 -4.80
N ARG A 70 4.84 14.27 -3.70
CA ARG A 70 5.11 13.63 -2.41
C ARG A 70 3.89 12.84 -1.92
N THR A 71 4.15 11.75 -1.22
CA THR A 71 3.14 10.78 -0.75
C THR A 71 3.34 10.47 0.72
N ALA A 72 2.26 10.46 1.49
CA ALA A 72 2.31 10.07 2.90
C ALA A 72 0.96 9.49 3.33
N PHE A 73 0.98 8.64 4.35
CA PHE A 73 -0.25 8.26 5.04
C PHE A 73 -0.89 9.48 5.68
N ASP A 74 -2.21 9.46 5.78
CA ASP A 74 -2.99 10.47 6.50
C ASP A 74 -2.94 10.21 8.02
N ALA A 75 -1.73 9.97 8.54
CA ALA A 75 -1.42 9.55 9.89
C ALA A 75 0.07 9.83 10.22
N CYS A 76 0.42 9.76 11.50
CA CYS A 76 1.81 9.77 11.98
C CYS A 76 1.93 8.92 13.23
N ASP A 77 3.15 8.57 13.60
CA ASP A 77 3.49 7.68 14.72
C ASP A 77 2.92 8.11 16.07
N VAL A 78 2.62 9.40 16.23
CA VAL A 78 2.17 9.98 17.50
C VAL A 78 0.66 10.19 17.57
N CYS A 79 0.04 10.68 16.49
CA CYS A 79 -1.37 11.12 16.53
C CYS A 79 -2.33 10.18 15.80
N PHE A 80 -1.86 9.05 15.26
CA PHE A 80 -2.68 8.17 14.41
C PHE A 80 -3.97 7.71 15.10
N GLU A 81 -3.95 7.48 16.42
CA GLU A 81 -5.10 6.95 17.17
C GLU A 81 -6.26 7.94 17.24
N ALA A 82 -6.02 9.24 17.05
CA ALA A 82 -7.09 10.22 16.97
C ALA A 82 -7.90 10.11 15.68
N GLY A 83 -7.35 9.47 14.62
CA GLY A 83 -8.03 9.27 13.34
C GLY A 83 -8.34 10.56 12.56
N LYS A 84 -7.76 11.70 12.98
CA LYS A 84 -8.07 13.02 12.42
C LYS A 84 -7.31 13.34 11.14
N GLY A 85 -6.12 12.79 10.93
CA GLY A 85 -5.31 13.01 9.73
C GLY A 85 -4.78 14.44 9.57
N TYR A 86 -4.62 14.86 8.32
CA TYR A 86 -3.99 16.12 7.89
C TYR A 86 -4.91 16.93 6.98
N GLU A 87 -4.67 18.23 6.93
CA GLU A 87 -5.22 19.16 5.95
C GLU A 87 -4.08 19.99 5.35
N GLN A 88 -4.25 20.50 4.13
CA GLN A 88 -3.29 21.45 3.56
C GLN A 88 -3.70 22.88 3.89
N LYS A 89 -2.74 23.69 4.33
CA LYS A 89 -2.88 25.14 4.54
C LYS A 89 -1.69 25.87 3.92
N GLY A 90 -1.88 26.38 2.70
CA GLY A 90 -0.78 26.91 1.88
C GLY A 90 0.24 25.81 1.58
N ASP A 91 1.52 26.09 1.83
CA ASP A 91 2.60 25.11 1.65
C ASP A 91 2.74 24.09 2.80
N PHE A 92 1.85 24.10 3.78
CA PHE A 92 1.96 23.23 4.95
C PHE A 92 0.91 22.12 4.94
N MET A 93 1.33 20.91 5.27
CA MET A 93 0.44 19.88 5.79
C MET A 93 0.30 20.07 7.30
N VAL A 94 -0.93 20.21 7.78
CA VAL A 94 -1.23 20.51 9.19
C VAL A 94 -1.95 19.33 9.80
N CYS A 95 -1.44 18.81 10.90
CA CYS A 95 -2.11 17.73 11.62
C CYS A 95 -3.41 18.26 12.26
N LYS A 96 -4.55 17.69 11.90
CA LYS A 96 -5.87 18.09 12.44
C LYS A 96 -6.04 17.73 13.92
N ASN A 97 -5.14 16.92 14.50
CA ASN A 97 -5.17 16.60 15.92
C ASN A 97 -4.41 17.62 16.77
N CYS A 98 -3.12 17.85 16.47
CA CYS A 98 -2.23 18.64 17.32
C CYS A 98 -1.83 20.00 16.73
N GLY A 99 -2.31 20.36 15.53
CA GLY A 99 -2.06 21.66 14.89
C GLY A 99 -0.64 21.88 14.37
N ARG A 100 0.28 20.91 14.55
CA ARG A 100 1.65 21.01 14.04
C ARG A 100 1.64 21.11 12.52
N ARG A 101 2.52 21.98 12.01
CA ARG A 101 2.66 22.32 10.60
C ARG A 101 3.92 21.70 10.03
N PHE A 102 3.82 21.07 8.88
CA PHE A 102 4.92 20.43 8.17
C PHE A 102 5.01 21.02 6.78
N ALA A 103 6.12 21.68 6.46
CA ALA A 103 6.35 22.19 5.11
C ALA A 103 6.24 21.05 4.10
N SER A 104 5.62 21.30 2.94
CA SER A 104 5.35 20.27 1.94
C SER A 104 6.64 19.59 1.45
N VAL A 105 7.76 20.34 1.44
CA VAL A 105 9.10 19.86 1.11
C VAL A 105 9.64 18.79 2.04
N ARG A 106 9.08 18.66 3.24
CA ARG A 106 9.49 17.68 4.25
C ARG A 106 8.63 16.43 4.25
N VAL A 107 7.46 16.46 3.62
CA VAL A 107 6.59 15.29 3.49
C VAL A 107 7.39 14.17 2.83
N ASN A 108 7.27 12.92 3.27
CA ASN A 108 8.01 11.78 2.72
C ASN A 108 9.56 11.79 2.87
N GLU A 109 10.18 12.94 3.17
CA GLU A 109 11.63 13.07 3.39
C GLU A 109 11.98 12.91 4.88
N VAL A 110 11.25 13.61 5.76
CA VAL A 110 11.43 13.51 7.21
C VAL A 110 10.47 12.47 7.77
N LYS A 111 11.04 11.48 8.47
CA LYS A 111 10.33 10.32 8.99
C LYS A 111 10.32 10.36 10.52
N GLY A 112 9.36 9.68 11.12
CA GLY A 112 9.30 9.54 12.57
C GLY A 112 8.49 10.63 13.28
N GLY A 113 7.92 10.26 14.42
CA GLY A 113 7.28 11.18 15.35
C GLY A 113 6.02 11.81 14.78
N CYS A 114 5.90 13.14 14.87
CA CYS A 114 4.68 13.84 14.43
C CYS A 114 4.62 14.11 12.91
N ASN A 115 5.66 13.82 12.13
CA ASN A 115 5.64 14.05 10.68
C ASN A 115 4.65 13.10 9.99
N PRO A 116 3.99 13.49 8.88
CA PRO A 116 3.20 12.55 8.08
C PRO A 116 4.02 11.30 7.74
N ALA A 117 3.51 10.12 8.09
CA ALA A 117 4.23 8.87 7.89
C ALA A 117 4.44 8.62 6.38
N PRO A 118 5.67 8.33 5.93
CA PRO A 118 6.00 8.26 4.51
C PRO A 118 5.29 7.07 3.84
N LEU A 119 4.77 7.29 2.63
CA LEU A 119 4.31 6.24 1.73
C LEU A 119 5.24 6.20 0.51
N THR A 120 5.82 5.05 0.21
CA THR A 120 6.72 4.89 -0.94
C THR A 120 6.00 5.15 -2.25
N ARG A 121 6.72 5.72 -3.23
CA ARG A 121 6.23 6.00 -4.58
C ARG A 121 7.35 5.92 -5.60
N ALA A 122 6.98 5.80 -6.87
CA ALA A 122 7.87 5.99 -8.00
C ALA A 122 7.21 6.92 -9.04
N ILE A 123 8.03 7.68 -9.78
CA ILE A 123 7.61 8.38 -10.99
C ILE A 123 8.18 7.64 -12.20
N LYS A 124 7.34 7.30 -13.17
CA LYS A 124 7.74 6.73 -14.48
C LYS A 124 7.03 7.49 -15.58
N GLY A 125 7.75 8.39 -16.26
CA GLY A 125 7.16 9.27 -17.27
C GLY A 125 6.10 10.18 -16.65
N ASP A 126 4.88 10.11 -17.18
CA ASP A 126 3.71 10.87 -16.73
C ASP A 126 2.91 10.18 -15.62
N LYS A 127 3.45 9.10 -15.03
CA LYS A 127 2.77 8.28 -14.03
C LYS A 127 3.46 8.34 -12.68
N LEU A 128 2.68 8.66 -11.65
CA LEU A 128 2.98 8.35 -10.26
C LEU A 128 2.47 6.94 -9.95
N ILE A 129 3.33 6.11 -9.37
CA ILE A 129 3.06 4.72 -9.05
C ILE A 129 3.23 4.52 -7.54
N ILE A 130 2.23 3.91 -6.92
CA ILE A 130 2.27 3.48 -5.52
C ILE A 130 1.92 2.00 -5.48
N ASN A 131 2.81 1.17 -4.94
CA ASN A 131 2.54 -0.26 -4.85
C ASN A 131 1.51 -0.54 -3.74
N VAL A 132 0.54 -1.42 -4.00
CA VAL A 132 -0.47 -1.78 -2.98
C VAL A 132 0.17 -2.38 -1.73
N LYS A 133 1.29 -3.10 -1.84
CA LYS A 133 2.03 -3.61 -0.68
C LYS A 133 2.48 -2.48 0.25
N ASP A 134 2.95 -1.37 -0.30
CA ASP A 134 3.39 -0.21 0.49
C ASP A 134 2.20 0.45 1.18
N ILE A 135 1.04 0.56 0.50
CA ILE A 135 -0.20 1.05 1.11
C ILE A 135 -0.61 0.13 2.27
N LEU A 136 -0.64 -1.18 2.04
CA LEU A 136 -0.97 -2.17 3.07
C LEU A 136 0.00 -2.16 4.25
N GLY A 137 1.27 -1.81 4.03
CA GLY A 137 2.27 -1.60 5.08
C GLY A 137 1.94 -0.46 6.05
N GLY A 138 0.95 0.39 5.73
CA GLY A 138 0.42 1.41 6.63
C GLY A 138 -0.72 0.94 7.54
N LYS A 139 -1.15 -0.33 7.43
CA LYS A 139 -2.37 -0.82 8.10
C LYS A 139 -2.39 -0.60 9.60
N GLN A 140 -1.24 -0.66 10.28
CA GLN A 140 -1.14 -0.36 11.71
C GLN A 140 -1.67 1.04 12.04
N TYR A 141 -1.57 2.03 11.15
CA TYR A 141 -2.09 3.39 11.37
C TYR A 141 -3.60 3.55 11.13
N PHE A 142 -4.32 2.46 10.87
CA PHE A 142 -5.76 2.53 10.61
C PHE A 142 -6.55 1.38 11.23
N ALA A 143 -5.87 0.41 11.85
CA ALA A 143 -6.46 -0.80 12.41
C ALA A 143 -6.68 -0.70 13.93
N PHE A 144 -7.30 0.39 14.41
CA PHE A 144 -7.65 0.57 15.82
C PHE A 144 -9.15 0.41 16.01
N GLY A 145 -9.52 -0.49 16.91
CA GLY A 145 -10.85 -1.08 17.02
C GLY A 145 -11.98 -0.09 17.27
N LYS A 146 -13.13 -0.44 16.70
CA LYS A 146 -14.48 0.07 17.00
C LYS A 146 -14.91 -0.29 18.43
N GLY A 147 -14.11 0.04 19.45
CA GLY A 147 -14.31 -0.44 20.82
C GLY A 147 -13.74 0.44 21.94
N VAL A 148 -13.15 1.58 21.63
CA VAL A 148 -12.81 2.59 22.65
C VAL A 148 -13.55 3.86 22.24
N GLY A 149 -14.57 4.22 23.02
CA GLY A 149 -15.55 5.25 22.71
C GLY A 149 -14.94 6.52 22.10
N ARG A 150 -15.18 6.69 20.81
CA ARG A 150 -15.13 7.99 20.14
C ARG A 150 -16.54 8.35 19.74
#